data_AF-A0A3C0ECC7-F1
#
_entry.id   AF-A0A3C0ECC7-F1
#
_cell.length_a   1.000
_cell.length_b   1.000
_cell.length_c   1.000
_cell.angle_alpha   90.00
_cell.angle_beta   90.00
_cell.angle_gamma   90.00
#
_symmetry.space_group_name_H-M   'P 1'
#
loop_
_entity.id
_entity.type
_entity.pdbx_description
1 polymer ?
#
loop_
_entity_poly.entity_id
_entity_poly.type
_entity_poly.pdbx_seq_one_letter_code
_entity_poly.pdbx_strand_id
1 'polypeptide(L)'
;SAELREDQLDQDTLPAYEVLDPVIKAYVEDDYSYQDMVAMGFDSAVVSQVIAFVDRNEYKRRQAPPGVKITHRAFGKDRRLPIVNRYKQQE
;
A
#
# COMPACT_ATOMS: atom_id res chain seq x y z
N SER A 1 13.82 -13.36 -1.58
CA SER A 1 15.28 -13.56 -1.72
C SER A 1 16.02 -12.53 -2.58
N ALA A 2 15.38 -11.72 -3.45
CA ALA A 2 16.12 -10.87 -4.41
C ALA A 2 16.24 -9.37 -4.05
N GLU A 3 15.50 -8.85 -3.05
CA GLU A 3 15.54 -7.41 -2.69
C GLU A 3 15.76 -7.12 -1.20
N LEU A 4 15.80 -8.15 -0.34
CA LEU A 4 16.03 -7.99 1.10
C LEU A 4 17.51 -8.16 1.42
N ARG A 5 18.03 -7.33 2.34
CA ARG A 5 19.39 -7.49 2.88
C ARG A 5 19.48 -8.78 3.70
N GLU A 6 20.68 -9.34 3.88
CA GLU A 6 20.86 -10.46 4.83
C GLU A 6 20.27 -10.09 6.20
N ASP A 7 19.47 -11.00 6.75
CA ASP A 7 18.74 -10.90 8.02
C ASP A 7 17.65 -9.82 8.15
N GLN A 8 17.25 -9.17 7.05
CA GLN A 8 16.16 -8.17 7.10
C GLN A 8 14.79 -8.84 7.30
N LEU A 9 14.08 -8.46 8.38
CA LEU A 9 12.69 -8.84 8.62
C LEU A 9 11.74 -7.71 8.21
N ASP A 10 10.57 -8.05 7.67
CA ASP A 10 9.57 -7.04 7.27
C ASP A 10 9.15 -6.12 8.43
N GLN A 11 9.21 -6.64 9.66
CA GLN A 11 8.88 -5.94 10.90
C GLN A 11 9.90 -4.85 11.28
N ASP A 12 11.08 -4.82 10.65
CA ASP A 12 12.09 -3.81 10.94
C ASP A 12 11.68 -2.42 10.40
N THR A 13 10.82 -2.39 9.38
CA THR A 13 10.44 -1.14 8.68
C THR A 13 8.92 -0.94 8.60
N LEU A 14 8.14 -2.00 8.73
CA LEU A 14 6.68 -1.95 8.65
C LEU A 14 6.03 -2.04 10.04
N PRO A 15 4.85 -1.43 10.22
CA PRO A 15 3.98 -1.72 11.35
C PRO A 15 3.65 -3.22 11.41
N ALA A 16 3.22 -3.70 12.59
CA ALA A 16 2.67 -5.04 12.71
C ALA A 16 1.52 -5.26 11.71
N TYR A 17 1.42 -6.48 11.16
CA TYR A 17 0.42 -6.84 10.14
C TYR A 17 -1.02 -6.53 10.57
N GLU A 18 -1.34 -6.71 11.85
CA GLU A 18 -2.64 -6.37 12.45
C GLU A 18 -3.03 -4.88 12.28
N VAL A 19 -2.04 -4.00 12.13
CA VAL A 19 -2.23 -2.57 11.88
C VAL A 19 -2.10 -2.24 10.40
N LEU A 20 -1.18 -2.90 9.69
CA LEU A 20 -0.89 -2.66 8.28
C LEU A 20 -2.03 -3.09 7.37
N ASP A 21 -2.56 -4.30 7.55
CA ASP A 21 -3.53 -4.92 6.64
C ASP A 21 -4.85 -4.14 6.57
N PRO A 22 -5.43 -3.67 7.70
CA PRO A 22 -6.62 -2.82 7.66
C PRO A 22 -6.42 -1.52 6.87
N VAL A 23 -5.23 -0.90 6.98
CA VAL A 23 -4.90 0.34 6.26
C VAL A 23 -4.73 0.07 4.76
N ILE A 24 -4.05 -1.02 4.39
CA ILE A 24 -3.94 -1.44 2.98
C ILE A 24 -5.31 -1.70 2.39
N LYS A 25 -6.17 -2.43 3.11
CA LYS A 25 -7.54 -2.71 2.67
C LYS A 25 -8.32 -1.41 2.45
N ALA A 26 -8.34 -0.52 3.45
CA ALA A 26 -9.04 0.76 3.36
C ALA A 26 -8.57 1.59 2.14
N TYR A 27 -7.25 1.63 1.89
CA TYR A 27 -6.69 2.42 0.81
C TYR A 27 -6.84 1.77 -0.59
N VAL A 28 -6.58 0.46 -0.70
CA VAL A 28 -6.48 -0.23 -2.00
C VAL A 28 -7.81 -0.83 -2.40
N GLU A 29 -8.52 -1.46 -1.47
CA GLU A 29 -9.76 -2.17 -1.75
C GLU A 29 -10.98 -1.25 -1.67
N ASP A 30 -11.04 -0.40 -0.64
CA ASP A 30 -12.21 0.43 -0.34
C ASP A 30 -12.11 1.89 -0.84
N ASP A 31 -10.94 2.29 -1.39
CA ASP A 31 -10.68 3.60 -2.00
C ASP A 31 -10.80 4.81 -1.04
N TYR A 32 -10.63 4.60 0.26
CA TYR A 32 -10.67 5.67 1.25
C TYR A 32 -9.51 6.64 1.07
N SER A 33 -9.78 7.94 1.29
CA SER A 33 -8.75 8.96 1.29
C SER A 33 -7.93 8.96 2.57
N TYR A 34 -6.79 9.65 2.56
CA TYR A 34 -6.00 9.91 3.77
C TYR A 34 -6.87 10.48 4.90
N GLN A 35 -7.70 11.48 4.61
CA GLN A 35 -8.55 12.14 5.59
C GLN A 35 -9.61 11.19 6.16
N ASP A 36 -10.23 10.37 5.31
CA ASP A 36 -11.23 9.39 5.73
C ASP A 36 -10.60 8.35 6.68
N MET A 37 -9.43 7.82 6.34
CA MET A 37 -8.73 6.85 7.18
C MET A 37 -8.32 7.43 8.54
N VAL A 38 -7.86 8.68 8.58
CA VAL A 38 -7.57 9.36 9.84
C VAL A 38 -8.85 9.57 10.65
N ALA A 39 -9.96 9.95 10.02
CA ALA A 39 -11.27 10.10 10.68
C ALA A 39 -11.84 8.77 11.21
N MET A 40 -11.52 7.65 10.57
CA MET A 40 -11.83 6.30 11.04
C MET A 40 -11.01 5.87 12.27
N GLY A 41 -10.01 6.67 12.67
CA GLY A 41 -9.20 6.43 13.86
C GLY A 41 -7.88 5.70 13.60
N PHE A 42 -7.46 5.55 12.33
CA PHE A 42 -6.12 5.05 12.03
C PHE A 42 -5.06 6.09 12.38
N ASP A 43 -3.87 5.63 12.78
CA ASP A 43 -2.74 6.51 13.04
C ASP A 43 -2.30 7.20 11.74
N SER A 44 -2.37 8.53 11.73
CA SER A 44 -1.92 9.41 10.65
C SER A 44 -0.50 9.11 10.14
N ALA A 45 0.43 8.72 11.02
CA ALA A 45 1.80 8.37 10.65
C ALA A 45 1.85 7.03 9.91
N VAL A 46 1.06 6.06 10.34
CA VAL A 46 0.96 4.76 9.67
C VAL A 46 0.29 4.91 8.31
N VAL A 47 -0.85 5.60 8.24
CA VAL A 47 -1.57 5.83 6.97
C VAL A 47 -0.66 6.52 5.95
N SER A 48 0.07 7.57 6.38
CA SER A 48 0.98 8.29 5.49
C SER A 48 2.11 7.41 4.96
N GLN A 49 2.72 6.60 5.82
CA GLN A 49 3.78 5.66 5.43
C GLN A 49 3.27 4.60 4.45
N VAL A 50 2.11 4.00 4.74
CA VAL A 50 1.53 2.93 3.92
C VAL A 50 1.15 3.44 2.53
N ILE A 51 0.47 4.58 2.42
CA ILE A 51 0.14 5.20 1.12
C ILE A 51 1.41 5.42 0.30
N ALA A 52 2.43 6.03 0.91
CA ALA A 52 3.70 6.31 0.24
C ALA A 52 4.41 5.03 -0.23
N PHE A 53 4.39 3.97 0.57
CA PHE A 53 4.97 2.68 0.23
C PHE A 53 4.20 1.98 -0.88
N VAL A 54 2.87 1.98 -0.81
CA VAL A 54 2.04 1.43 -1.88
C VAL A 54 2.38 2.16 -3.17
N ASP A 55 2.28 3.48 -3.22
CA ASP A 55 2.44 4.22 -4.48
C ASP A 55 3.85 4.13 -5.06
N ARG A 56 4.90 4.20 -4.22
CA ARG A 56 6.31 4.06 -4.67
C ARG A 56 6.60 2.70 -5.29
N ASN A 57 5.94 1.63 -4.84
CA ASN A 57 6.18 0.27 -5.32
C ASN A 57 5.32 -0.13 -6.54
N GLU A 58 4.63 0.82 -7.19
CA GLU A 58 3.84 0.55 -8.39
C GLU A 58 4.67 -0.06 -9.53
N TYR A 59 5.93 0.39 -9.69
CA TYR A 59 6.83 -0.15 -10.70
C TYR A 59 7.14 -1.65 -10.51
N LYS A 60 7.20 -2.12 -9.25
CA LYS A 60 7.43 -3.54 -8.93
C LYS A 60 6.19 -4.36 -9.29
N ARG A 61 5.00 -3.86 -8.93
CA ARG A 61 3.73 -4.54 -9.21
C ARG A 61 3.45 -4.70 -10.70
N ARG A 62 3.87 -3.73 -11.53
CA ARG A 62 3.74 -3.85 -12.99
C ARG A 62 4.62 -4.94 -13.62
N GLN A 63 5.67 -5.36 -12.92
CA GLN A 63 6.57 -6.44 -13.35
C GLN A 63 6.17 -7.80 -12.74
N ALA A 64 5.20 -7.82 -11.82
CA ALA A 64 4.75 -9.05 -11.20
C ALA A 64 4.01 -9.94 -12.22
N PRO A 65 4.19 -11.28 -12.16
CA PRO A 65 3.44 -12.19 -13.00
C PRO A 65 1.93 -12.13 -12.68
N PRO A 66 1.06 -12.56 -13.61
CA PRO A 66 -0.37 -12.67 -13.33
C PRO A 66 -0.65 -13.58 -12.14
N GLY A 67 -1.52 -13.13 -11.22
CA GLY A 67 -1.97 -13.89 -10.05
C GLY A 67 -3.49 -14.03 -10.01
N VAL A 68 -3.98 -14.98 -9.20
CA VAL A 68 -5.42 -15.19 -9.00
C VAL A 68 -6.00 -14.08 -8.13
N LYS A 69 -7.08 -13.44 -8.61
CA LYS A 69 -7.81 -12.43 -7.85
C LYS A 69 -8.78 -13.09 -6.87
N ILE A 70 -8.65 -12.78 -5.57
CA ILE A 70 -9.50 -13.29 -4.49
C ILE A 70 -10.33 -12.19 -3.77
N THR A 71 -9.98 -10.92 -3.98
CA THR A 71 -10.68 -9.75 -3.43
C THR A 71 -11.53 -9.06 -4.52
N HIS A 72 -12.42 -8.14 -4.17
CA HIS A 72 -13.24 -7.39 -5.15
C HIS A 72 -12.42 -6.40 -5.98
N ARG A 73 -11.31 -5.90 -5.43
CA ARG A 73 -10.37 -5.00 -6.12
C ARG A 73 -8.93 -5.49 -5.92
N ALA A 74 -8.21 -5.64 -7.03
CA ALA A 74 -6.83 -6.13 -7.02
C ALA A 74 -5.88 -5.18 -7.73
N PHE A 75 -4.59 -5.32 -7.44
CA PHE A 75 -3.53 -4.64 -8.18
C PHE A 75 -3.53 -5.09 -9.65
N GLY A 76 -3.32 -4.14 -10.57
CA GLY A 76 -3.29 -4.40 -12.02
C GLY A 76 -4.46 -3.77 -12.75
N LYS A 77 -5.42 -4.57 -13.24
CA LYS A 77 -6.50 -4.06 -14.09
C LYS A 77 -7.42 -3.09 -13.34
N ASP A 78 -7.73 -3.37 -12.07
CA ASP A 78 -8.76 -2.66 -11.30
C ASP A 78 -8.24 -1.37 -10.63
N ARG A 79 -6.92 -1.28 -10.37
CA ARG A 79 -6.25 -0.09 -9.84
C ARG A 79 -5.03 0.22 -10.70
N ARG A 80 -5.15 1.24 -11.55
CA ARG A 80 -4.11 1.67 -12.50
C ARG A 80 -3.59 3.04 -12.12
N LEU A 81 -2.47 3.09 -11.41
CA LEU A 81 -1.77 4.33 -11.13
C LEU A 81 -0.56 4.52 -12.05
N PRO A 82 -0.17 5.77 -12.36
CA PRO A 82 1.08 6.02 -13.09
C PRO A 82 2.29 5.61 -12.24
N ILE A 83 3.33 5.07 -12.89
CA ILE A 83 4.60 4.75 -12.21
C ILE A 83 5.30 6.03 -11.75
N VAL A 84 5.37 7.03 -12.62
CA VAL A 84 5.86 8.37 -12.27
C VAL A 84 4.68 9.16 -11.73
N ASN A 85 4.59 9.23 -10.41
CA ASN A 85 3.52 9.94 -9.69
C ASN A 85 4.13 10.93 -8.68
N ARG A 86 3.68 12.18 -8.70
CA ARG A 86 4.01 13.23 -7.69
C ARG A 86 2.80 13.68 -6.88
N TYR A 87 1.65 13.06 -7.08
CA TYR A 87 0.46 13.35 -6.28
C TYR A 87 0.69 13.00 -4.81
N LYS A 88 0.21 13.87 -3.93
CA LYS A 88 0.19 13.66 -2.48
C LYS A 88 -1.22 13.95 -1.98
N GLN A 89 -1.81 13.04 -1.22
CA GLN A 89 -3.15 13.22 -0.64
C GLN A 89 -3.18 14.12 0.61
N GLN A 90 -2.03 14.41 1.20
CA GLN A 90 -1.91 15.16 2.46
C GLN A 90 -1.83 16.68 2.25
N GLU A 91 -1.67 17.12 1.01
CA GLU A 91 -1.63 18.53 0.59
C GLU A 91 -2.96 18.91 -0.05
#